data_AF-A0A4S4N6B9-F1
#
_entry.id   AF-A0A4S4N6B9-F1
#
_cell.length_a   1.000
_cell.length_b   1.000
_cell.length_c   1.000
_cell.angle_alpha   90.00
_cell.angle_beta   90.00
_cell.angle_gamma   90.00
#
_symmetry.space_group_name_H-M   'P 1'
#
loop_
_entity.id
_entity.type
_entity.pdbx_description
1 polymer ?
#
loop_
_entity_poly.entity_id
_entity_poly.type
_entity_poly.pdbx_seq_one_letter_code
_entity_poly.pdbx_strand_id
1 'polypeptide(L)'
;MKEVNSFDEYLKHKMLRRAIEREIEIIGEAMNRILKAYPDIEIPDARKIIATRNKIIHGYDEVDDVVIYVIATKHLKDLRDSISKL
;
A
#
# COMPACT_ATOMS: atom_id res chain seq x y z
N MET A 1 7.98 -8.94 -18.22
CA MET A 1 8.51 -8.08 -17.13
C MET A 1 9.36 -8.99 -16.25
N LYS A 2 10.57 -8.61 -15.86
CA LYS A 2 11.38 -9.44 -14.96
C LYS A 2 10.64 -9.56 -13.63
N GLU A 3 10.39 -10.78 -13.15
CA GLU A 3 9.90 -10.97 -11.79
C GLU A 3 10.96 -10.44 -10.81
N VAL A 4 10.54 -9.58 -9.90
CA VAL A 4 11.39 -9.05 -8.83
C VAL A 4 11.16 -9.94 -7.62
N ASN A 5 12.14 -10.80 -7.33
CA ASN A 5 12.00 -11.87 -6.34
C ASN A 5 12.78 -11.57 -5.06
N SER A 6 13.40 -10.39 -4.96
CA SER A 6 14.16 -9.96 -3.80
C SER A 6 14.07 -8.46 -3.56
N PHE A 7 14.33 -8.06 -2.31
CA PHE A 7 14.42 -6.66 -1.94
C PHE A 7 15.53 -5.91 -2.70
N ASP A 8 16.68 -6.56 -2.93
CA ASP A 8 17.79 -5.97 -3.69
C ASP A 8 17.43 -5.67 -5.15
N GLU A 9 16.64 -6.54 -5.78
CA GLU A 9 16.12 -6.28 -7.14
C GLU A 9 15.11 -5.12 -7.12
N TYR A 10 14.22 -5.06 -6.13
CA TYR A 10 13.29 -3.95 -5.94
C TYR A 10 14.03 -2.59 -5.81
N LEU A 11 15.12 -2.55 -5.03
CA LEU A 11 15.96 -1.36 -4.86
C LEU A 11 16.69 -0.92 -6.15
N LYS A 12 16.89 -1.82 -7.11
CA LYS A 12 17.51 -1.48 -8.40
C LYS A 12 16.51 -0.90 -9.42
N HIS A 13 15.21 -1.05 -9.19
CA HIS A 13 14.18 -0.70 -10.16
C HIS A 13 13.33 0.51 -9.73
N LYS A 14 13.83 1.73 -9.94
CA LYS A 14 13.13 2.99 -9.59
C LYS A 14 11.71 3.09 -10.18
N MET A 15 11.50 2.65 -11.41
CA MET A 15 10.16 2.66 -12.02
C MET A 15 9.19 1.73 -11.30
N LEU A 16 9.65 0.55 -10.88
CA LEU A 16 8.84 -0.39 -10.12
C LEU A 16 8.46 0.18 -8.75
N ARG A 17 9.41 0.80 -8.04
CA ARG A 17 9.14 1.41 -6.73
C ARG A 17 8.07 2.49 -6.81
N ARG A 18 8.22 3.40 -7.78
CA ARG A 18 7.22 4.45 -8.05
C ARG A 18 5.86 3.89 -8.46
N ALA A 19 5.83 2.81 -9.24
CA ALA A 19 4.59 2.15 -9.58
C ALA A 19 3.90 1.56 -8.33
N ILE A 20 4.66 0.88 -7.46
CA ILE A 20 4.14 0.33 -6.21
C ILE A 20 3.63 1.43 -5.27
N GLU A 21 4.39 2.51 -5.09
CA GLU A 21 3.96 3.67 -4.29
C GLU A 21 2.63 4.23 -4.80
N ARG A 22 2.50 4.38 -6.12
CA ARG A 22 1.26 4.86 -6.74
C ARG A 22 0.07 3.93 -6.51
N GLU A 23 0.27 2.62 -6.59
CA GLU A 23 -0.79 1.65 -6.28
C GLU A 23 -1.22 1.73 -4.80
N ILE A 24 -0.27 1.90 -3.87
CA ILE A 24 -0.58 2.09 -2.45
C ILE A 24 -1.38 3.38 -2.22
N GLU A 25 -1.05 4.47 -2.92
CA GLU A 25 -1.84 5.71 -2.86
C GLU A 25 -3.28 5.50 -3.34
N ILE A 26 -3.48 4.79 -4.44
CA ILE A 26 -4.81 4.49 -5.00
C ILE A 26 -5.63 3.65 -4.01
N ILE A 27 -5.01 2.63 -3.41
CA ILE A 27 -5.65 1.79 -2.40
C ILE A 27 -6.04 2.62 -1.17
N GLY A 28 -5.17 3.51 -0.70
CA GLY A 28 -5.48 4.40 0.42
C GLY A 28 -6.60 5.39 0.13
N GLU A 29 -6.67 5.93 -1.08
CA GLU A 29 -7.79 6.77 -1.51
C GLU A 29 -9.10 5.98 -1.59
N ALA A 30 -9.07 4.76 -2.13
CA ALA A 30 -10.24 3.88 -2.18
C ALA A 30 -10.74 3.54 -0.76
N MET A 31 -9.83 3.25 0.17
CA MET A 31 -10.15 3.00 1.58
C MET A 31 -10.81 4.21 2.25
N ASN A 32 -10.30 5.42 1.99
CA ASN A 32 -10.91 6.65 2.51
C ASN A 32 -12.34 6.85 1.97
N ARG A 33 -12.58 6.52 0.70
CA ARG A 33 -13.90 6.63 0.08
C ARG A 33 -14.89 5.62 0.66
N ILE A 34 -14.47 4.36 0.84
CA ILE A 34 -15.38 3.31 1.33
C ILE A 34 -15.81 3.59 2.77
N LEU A 35 -14.89 4.04 3.65
CA LEU A 35 -15.23 4.38 5.03
C LEU A 35 -16.15 5.60 5.15
N LYS A 36 -16.09 6.53 4.19
CA LYS A 36 -17.03 7.66 4.14
C LYS A 36 -18.42 7.25 3.67
N ALA A 37 -18.50 6.32 2.71
CA ALA A 37 -19.76 5.81 2.19
C ALA A 37 -20.44 4.82 3.14
N TYR A 38 -19.65 4.02 3.86
CA TYR A 38 -20.10 3.00 4.79
C TYR A 38 -19.35 3.14 6.11
N PRO A 39 -19.76 4.05 7.00
CA PRO A 39 -19.04 4.32 8.25
C PRO A 39 -18.92 3.11 9.19
N ASP A 40 -19.87 2.18 9.09
CA ASP A 40 -19.94 0.98 9.94
C ASP A 40 -19.20 -0.23 9.34
N ILE A 41 -18.59 -0.11 8.15
CA ILE A 41 -17.82 -1.22 7.56
C ILE A 41 -16.52 -1.43 8.34
N GLU A 42 -16.30 -2.64 8.81
CA GLU A 42 -15.08 -3.01 9.49
C GLU A 42 -14.08 -3.61 8.51
N ILE A 43 -13.04 -2.82 8.18
CA ILE A 43 -11.90 -3.30 7.41
C ILE A 43 -10.65 -3.21 8.29
N PRO A 44 -9.94 -4.34 8.51
CA PRO A 44 -8.70 -4.33 9.28
C PRO A 44 -7.70 -3.31 8.75
N ASP A 45 -7.03 -2.60 9.67
CA ASP A 45 -5.97 -1.63 9.37
C ASP A 45 -6.36 -0.48 8.40
N ALA A 46 -7.65 -0.26 8.11
CA ALA A 46 -8.10 0.77 7.17
C ALA A 46 -7.56 2.18 7.46
N ARG A 47 -7.52 2.58 8.74
CA ARG A 47 -6.92 3.86 9.16
C ARG A 47 -5.42 3.92 8.90
N LYS A 48 -4.69 2.81 9.09
CA LYS A 48 -3.25 2.74 8.80
C LYS A 48 -3.00 2.85 7.31
N ILE A 49 -3.82 2.21 6.47
CA ILE A 49 -3.72 2.27 5.01
C ILE A 49 -3.87 3.73 4.53
N ILE A 50 -4.85 4.47 5.07
CA ILE A 50 -5.03 5.90 4.77
C ILE A 50 -3.81 6.72 5.24
N ALA A 51 -3.30 6.46 6.44
CA ALA A 51 -2.12 7.14 6.96
C ALA A 51 -0.86 6.89 6.11
N THR A 52 -0.66 5.65 5.64
CA THR A 52 0.43 5.29 4.72
C THR A 52 0.33 6.09 3.43
N ARG A 53 -0.85 6.20 2.81
CA ARG A 53 -1.06 7.04 1.62
C ARG A 53 -0.67 8.50 1.87
N ASN A 54 -1.03 9.05 3.04
CA ASN A 54 -0.64 10.42 3.39
C ASN A 54 0.87 10.56 3.55
N LYS A 55 1.53 9.56 4.14
CA LYS A 55 3.00 9.57 4.28
C LYS A 55 3.70 9.53 2.92
N ILE A 56 3.24 8.70 1.98
CA ILE A 56 3.83 8.60 0.63
C ILE A 56 3.72 9.94 -0.13
N ILE A 57 2.56 10.60 -0.05
CA ILE A 57 2.32 11.85 -0.79
C ILE A 57 3.04 13.06 -0.16
N HIS A 58 3.16 13.10 1.18
CA HIS A 58 3.68 14.28 1.88
C HIS A 58 5.13 14.17 2.35
N GLY A 59 5.65 12.97 2.57
CA GLY A 59 7.01 12.72 3.05
C GLY A 59 7.80 11.82 2.11
N TYR A 60 7.74 12.08 0.80
CA TYR A 60 8.38 11.26 -0.24
C TYR A 60 9.91 11.13 -0.09
N ASP A 61 10.53 12.03 0.69
CA ASP A 61 11.93 12.00 1.12
C ASP A 61 12.17 11.14 2.38
N GLU A 62 11.13 10.87 3.15
CA GLU A 62 11.12 10.02 4.37
C GLU A 62 10.48 8.64 4.15
N VAL A 63 10.10 8.30 2.91
CA VAL A 63 9.55 6.99 2.57
C VAL A 63 10.68 5.95 2.60
N ASP A 64 10.57 5.00 3.52
CA ASP A 64 11.49 3.86 3.63
C ASP A 64 11.10 2.77 2.62
N ASP A 65 12.00 2.51 1.67
CA ASP A 65 11.87 1.46 0.64
C ASP A 65 11.58 0.07 1.26
N VAL A 66 12.14 -0.25 2.44
CA VAL A 66 11.87 -1.50 3.16
C VAL A 66 10.39 -1.58 3.56
N VAL A 67 9.85 -0.48 4.08
CA VAL A 67 8.45 -0.41 4.52
C VAL A 67 7.51 -0.58 3.33
N ILE A 68 7.77 0.10 2.21
CA ILE A 68 6.97 -0.04 0.99
C ILE A 68 7.03 -1.47 0.45
N TYR A 69 8.22 -2.08 0.45
CA TYR A 69 8.39 -3.46 0.01
C TYR A 69 7.59 -4.45 0.88
N VAL A 70 7.63 -4.30 2.22
CA VAL A 70 6.85 -5.13 3.15
C VAL A 70 5.35 -4.94 2.94
N ILE A 71 4.90 -3.71 2.71
CA ILE A 71 3.49 -3.44 2.40
C ILE A 71 3.07 -4.18 1.14
N ALA A 72 3.84 -4.03 0.06
CA ALA A 72 3.52 -4.61 -1.24
C ALA A 72 3.52 -6.14 -1.23
N THR A 73 4.45 -6.76 -0.50
CA THR A 73 4.66 -8.21 -0.52
C THR A 73 3.87 -8.97 0.55
N LYS A 74 3.53 -8.33 1.67
CA LYS A 74 2.83 -8.96 2.80
C LYS A 74 1.48 -8.32 3.07
N HIS A 75 1.46 -7.04 3.43
CA HIS A 75 0.24 -6.41 3.96
C HIS A 75 -0.88 -6.28 2.92
N LEU A 76 -0.56 -6.07 1.65
CA LEU A 76 -1.58 -6.07 0.58
C LEU A 76 -2.23 -7.44 0.39
N LYS A 77 -1.48 -8.53 0.61
CA LYS A 77 -2.05 -9.89 0.58
C LYS A 77 -3.00 -10.09 1.76
N ASP A 78 -2.58 -9.70 2.97
CA ASP A 78 -3.40 -9.80 4.18
C ASP A 78 -4.70 -8.99 4.05
N LEU A 79 -4.60 -7.77 3.49
CA LEU A 79 -5.76 -6.91 3.20
C LEU A 79 -6.72 -7.58 2.22
N ARG A 80 -6.21 -8.08 1.09
CA ARG A 80 -7.03 -8.77 0.08
C ARG A 80 -7.77 -9.95 0.71
N ASP A 81 -7.05 -10.79 1.44
CA ASP A 81 -7.61 -11.98 2.07
C ASP A 81 -8.64 -11.64 3.17
N SER A 82 -8.51 -10.47 3.82
CA SER A 82 -9.50 -9.95 4.77
C SER A 82 -10.77 -9.46 4.07
N ILE A 83 -10.60 -8.68 2.98
CA ILE A 83 -11.73 -8.14 2.22
C ILE A 83 -12.52 -9.25 1.52
N SER A 84 -11.86 -10.30 1.02
CA SER A 84 -12.55 -11.44 0.38
C SER A 84 -13.43 -12.27 1.32
N LYS A 85 -13.39 -12.00 2.63
CA LYS A 85 -14.21 -12.68 3.65
C LYS A 85 -15.37 -11.82 4.17
N LEU A 86 -15.47 -10.57 3.73
CA LEU A 86 -16.60 -9.67 3.99
C LEU A 86 -17.75 -10.00 3.02
#